data_AF-A0A8H6H3U0-F1
#
_entry.id   AF-A0A8H6H3U0-F1
#
_cell.length_a   1.000
_cell.length_b   1.000
_cell.length_c   1.000
_cell.angle_alpha   90.00
_cell.angle_beta   90.00
_cell.angle_gamma   90.00
#
_symmetry.space_group_name_H-M   'P 1'
#
loop_
_entity.id
_entity.type
_entity.pdbx_description
1 polymer ?
#
loop_
_entity_poly.entity_id
_entity_poly.type
_entity_poly.pdbx_seq_one_letter_code
_entity_poly.pdbx_strand_id
1 'polypeptide(L)'
;MGQKFLPQSWEAGINQRSKTVDRTLQMLEPSVAYIPPQTAGFAVDDDEEMLLSSVFAIVDDIIEEAQRCQNDPFDETGWNHLVHTPLIKAVIKQKCWPGSSILKMSPCMTASVTARYHKFPLPSTKVDYVLHIDPPASTEVDAATRRLQAATLEKSVNHTSFDPLRTSPICLSIETKKYGGDVKKGDVQMASWQAAQWTCLASQAGDSIEKLPFLPGIIVQGHHWSFVATTRRGDETTLWASTPIGTTMTSLGVLQIMAGLSRLRRWAVEDFWPWYKDNVLKETQMV
;
A
#
# COMPACT_ATOMS: atom_id res chain seq x y z
N MET A 1 -3.98 -22.43 6.86
CA MET A 1 -5.31 -21.80 6.96
C MET A 1 -5.45 -20.89 5.76
N GLY A 2 -6.35 -21.18 4.83
CA GLY A 2 -6.62 -20.26 3.72
C GLY A 2 -7.21 -18.97 4.28
N GLN A 3 -6.67 -17.83 3.87
CA GLN A 3 -7.18 -16.52 4.28
C GLN A 3 -8.35 -16.17 3.37
N LYS A 4 -9.43 -15.63 3.95
CA LYS A 4 -10.58 -15.10 3.20
C LYS A 4 -10.23 -13.73 2.65
N PHE A 5 -10.26 -13.57 1.32
CA PHE A 5 -9.75 -12.36 0.67
C PHE A 5 -10.64 -11.80 -0.46
N LEU A 6 -11.63 -12.56 -0.94
CA LEU A 6 -12.58 -12.09 -1.97
C LEU A 6 -13.97 -11.83 -1.38
N PRO A 7 -14.73 -10.84 -1.88
CA PRO A 7 -16.12 -10.66 -1.47
C PRO A 7 -16.97 -11.91 -1.78
N GLN A 8 -17.80 -12.36 -0.84
CA GLN A 8 -18.70 -13.50 -1.09
C GLN A 8 -19.67 -13.25 -2.25
N SER A 9 -20.05 -11.99 -2.50
CA SER A 9 -20.88 -11.61 -3.66
C SER A 9 -20.25 -12.00 -5.00
N TRP A 10 -18.93 -12.22 -5.06
CA TRP A 10 -18.22 -12.60 -6.29
C TRP A 10 -18.17 -14.10 -6.54
N GLU A 11 -18.53 -14.94 -5.57
CA GLU A 11 -18.36 -16.39 -5.62
C GLU A 11 -19.03 -17.02 -6.84
N ALA A 12 -20.28 -16.67 -7.13
CA ALA A 12 -21.03 -17.22 -8.26
C ALA A 12 -20.37 -16.88 -9.61
N GLY A 13 -19.95 -15.63 -9.80
CA GLY A 13 -19.31 -15.19 -11.05
C GLY A 13 -17.89 -15.74 -11.23
N ILE A 14 -17.12 -15.86 -10.14
CA ILE A 14 -15.80 -16.53 -10.16
C ILE A 14 -15.97 -18.01 -10.50
N ASN A 15 -16.93 -18.70 -9.88
CA ASN A 15 -17.22 -20.10 -10.17
C ASN A 15 -17.61 -20.29 -11.64
N GLN A 16 -18.41 -19.38 -12.21
CA GLN A 16 -18.74 -19.40 -13.63
C GLN A 16 -17.48 -19.22 -14.50
N ARG A 17 -16.69 -18.17 -14.23
CA ARG A 17 -15.46 -17.86 -14.98
C ARG A 17 -14.43 -18.99 -14.90
N SER A 18 -14.34 -19.67 -13.76
CA SER A 18 -13.43 -20.81 -13.54
C SER A 18 -13.70 -22.00 -14.46
N LYS A 19 -14.95 -22.14 -14.94
CA LYS A 19 -15.38 -23.23 -15.82
C LYS A 19 -15.26 -22.86 -17.29
N THR A 20 -15.34 -21.57 -17.62
CA THR A 20 -15.47 -21.10 -19.01
C THR A 20 -14.25 -20.37 -19.57
N VAL A 21 -13.56 -19.55 -18.76
CA VAL A 21 -12.52 -18.63 -19.24
C VAL A 21 -11.16 -18.93 -18.62
N ASP A 22 -11.06 -18.97 -17.28
CA ASP A 22 -9.78 -19.12 -16.58
C ASP A 22 -9.82 -20.24 -15.53
N ARG A 23 -9.22 -21.38 -15.86
CA ARG A 23 -9.15 -22.55 -14.97
C ARG A 23 -8.29 -22.32 -13.72
N THR A 24 -7.40 -21.32 -13.69
CA THR A 24 -6.60 -21.04 -12.49
C THR A 24 -7.47 -20.68 -11.29
N LEU A 25 -8.67 -20.14 -11.52
CA LEU A 25 -9.65 -19.82 -10.49
C LEU A 25 -10.22 -21.07 -9.80
N GLN A 26 -10.07 -22.27 -10.38
CA GLN A 26 -10.48 -23.53 -9.73
C GLN A 26 -9.61 -23.88 -8.52
N MET A 27 -8.44 -23.23 -8.36
CA MET A 27 -7.59 -23.37 -7.17
C MET A 27 -8.14 -22.61 -5.95
N LEU A 28 -9.18 -21.77 -6.12
CA LEU A 28 -9.86 -21.13 -5.01
C LEU A 28 -10.69 -22.15 -4.26
N GLU A 29 -10.33 -22.42 -3.00
CA GLU A 29 -11.17 -23.20 -2.10
C GLU A 29 -12.29 -22.33 -1.54
N PRO A 30 -13.58 -22.59 -1.86
CA PRO A 30 -14.67 -21.69 -1.48
C PRO A 30 -14.83 -21.51 0.03
N SER A 31 -14.50 -22.54 0.81
CA SER A 31 -14.56 -22.52 2.28
C SER A 31 -13.59 -21.50 2.92
N VAL A 32 -12.55 -21.09 2.19
CA VAL A 32 -11.50 -20.22 2.72
C VAL A 32 -11.21 -18.98 1.88
N ALA A 33 -11.66 -18.90 0.62
CA ALA A 33 -11.37 -17.77 -0.25
C ALA A 33 -12.27 -16.54 0.01
N TYR A 34 -13.50 -16.76 0.46
CA TYR A 34 -14.53 -15.71 0.48
C TYR A 34 -14.76 -15.12 1.87
N ILE A 35 -14.70 -13.79 1.95
CA ILE A 35 -15.06 -12.97 3.10
C ILE A 35 -16.59 -12.92 3.17
N PRO A 36 -17.21 -13.34 4.28
CA PRO A 36 -18.65 -13.23 4.47
C PRO A 36 -19.12 -11.78 4.36
N PRO A 37 -20.41 -11.53 4.05
CA PRO A 37 -20.95 -10.18 4.04
C PRO A 37 -20.82 -9.63 5.46
N GLN A 38 -20.32 -8.42 5.59
CA GLN A 38 -20.13 -7.82 6.91
C GLN A 38 -21.50 -7.55 7.55
N THR A 39 -21.75 -8.12 8.72
CA THR A 39 -22.81 -7.64 9.61
C THR A 39 -22.28 -6.41 10.36
N ALA A 40 -22.78 -5.24 9.97
CA ALA A 40 -22.61 -3.92 10.59
C ALA A 40 -21.27 -3.19 10.38
N GLY A 41 -21.38 -1.90 10.00
CA GLY A 41 -20.44 -0.87 10.44
C GLY A 41 -19.89 0.09 9.38
N PHE A 42 -19.91 -0.27 8.10
CA PHE A 42 -19.49 0.66 7.07
C PHE A 42 -20.72 1.42 6.57
N ALA A 43 -20.81 2.69 6.94
CA ALA A 43 -21.41 3.65 6.03
C ALA A 43 -20.51 3.64 4.79
N VAL A 44 -20.86 2.77 3.84
CA VAL A 44 -20.40 2.90 2.47
C VAL A 44 -20.99 4.25 2.07
N ASP A 45 -20.14 5.25 1.81
CA ASP A 45 -20.59 6.36 0.95
C ASP A 45 -21.30 5.70 -0.24
N ASP A 46 -22.43 6.25 -0.72
CA ASP A 46 -23.32 5.70 -1.76
C ASP A 46 -22.66 5.41 -3.14
N ASP A 47 -21.37 5.08 -3.18
CA ASP A 47 -20.62 4.59 -4.33
C ASP A 47 -21.07 3.15 -4.63
N GLU A 48 -21.78 2.98 -5.77
CA GLU A 48 -22.18 1.69 -6.32
C GLU A 48 -21.00 0.70 -6.33
N GLU A 49 -21.18 -0.49 -5.74
CA GLU A 49 -20.20 -1.58 -5.86
C GLU A 49 -19.98 -1.90 -7.35
N MET A 50 -18.70 -1.90 -7.78
CA MET A 50 -18.37 -2.21 -9.15
C MET A 50 -18.78 -3.63 -9.52
N LEU A 51 -19.43 -3.75 -10.68
CA LEU A 51 -19.78 -5.04 -11.27
C LEU A 51 -18.54 -5.92 -11.41
N LEU A 52 -18.68 -7.19 -11.02
CA LEU A 52 -17.61 -8.19 -11.14
C LEU A 52 -17.09 -8.33 -12.58
N SER A 53 -17.93 -8.08 -13.59
CA SER A 53 -17.50 -8.02 -14.99
C SER A 53 -16.46 -6.94 -15.26
N SER A 54 -16.59 -5.77 -14.65
CA SER A 54 -15.62 -4.67 -14.75
C SER A 54 -14.32 -5.02 -14.02
N VAL A 55 -14.40 -5.71 -12.88
CA VAL A 55 -13.22 -6.24 -12.18
C VAL A 55 -12.47 -7.23 -13.08
N PHE A 56 -13.20 -8.14 -13.72
CA PHE A 56 -12.61 -9.09 -14.65
C PHE A 56 -11.97 -8.42 -15.87
N ALA A 57 -12.59 -7.39 -16.45
CA ALA A 57 -11.96 -6.62 -17.54
C ALA A 57 -10.63 -6.01 -17.11
N ILE A 58 -10.58 -5.40 -15.92
CA ILE A 58 -9.33 -4.86 -15.36
C ILE A 58 -8.29 -5.98 -15.17
N VAL A 59 -8.70 -7.14 -14.65
CA VAL A 59 -7.80 -8.29 -14.47
C VAL A 59 -7.21 -8.75 -15.81
N ASP A 60 -8.04 -8.83 -16.84
CA ASP A 60 -7.64 -9.24 -18.19
C ASP A 60 -6.65 -8.23 -18.80
N ASP A 61 -6.95 -6.93 -18.73
CA ASP A 61 -6.07 -5.86 -19.20
C ASP A 61 -4.69 -5.90 -18.50
N ILE A 62 -4.67 -6.15 -17.18
CA ILE A 62 -3.42 -6.26 -16.41
C ILE A 62 -2.58 -7.45 -16.85
N ILE A 63 -3.21 -8.60 -17.12
CA ILE A 63 -2.50 -9.80 -17.57
C ILE A 63 -1.92 -9.56 -18.97
N GLU A 64 -2.70 -8.97 -19.88
CA GLU A 64 -2.27 -8.65 -21.24
C GLU A 64 -1.09 -7.68 -21.23
N GLU A 65 -1.21 -6.55 -20.52
CA GLU A 65 -0.12 -5.57 -20.44
C GLU A 65 1.11 -6.10 -19.71
N ALA A 66 0.95 -6.99 -18.71
CA ALA A 66 2.08 -7.63 -18.06
C ALA A 66 2.81 -8.60 -18.99
N GLN A 67 2.08 -9.39 -19.78
CA GLN A 67 2.68 -10.26 -20.79
C GLN A 67 3.40 -9.44 -21.86
N ARG A 68 2.79 -8.35 -22.32
CA ARG A 68 3.41 -7.41 -23.25
C ARG A 68 4.70 -6.82 -22.69
N CYS A 69 4.69 -6.33 -21.45
CA CYS A 69 5.87 -5.79 -20.77
C CYS A 69 7.01 -6.80 -20.59
N GLN A 70 6.69 -8.10 -20.58
CA GLN A 70 7.68 -9.18 -20.54
C GLN A 70 8.22 -9.52 -21.93
N ASN A 71 7.33 -9.65 -22.93
CA ASN A 71 7.68 -10.08 -24.28
C ASN A 71 8.44 -8.99 -25.05
N ASP A 72 7.96 -7.76 -24.94
CA ASP A 72 8.70 -6.56 -25.34
C ASP A 72 9.42 -6.11 -24.07
N PRO A 73 10.75 -6.13 -23.96
CA PRO A 73 11.46 -6.00 -22.69
C PRO A 73 11.43 -4.56 -22.14
N PHE A 74 10.25 -4.12 -21.70
CA PHE A 74 10.01 -2.81 -21.10
C PHE A 74 10.84 -2.66 -19.83
N ASP A 75 11.30 -1.43 -19.60
CA ASP A 75 12.04 -1.07 -18.40
C ASP A 75 11.08 -0.91 -17.19
N GLU A 76 11.66 -0.61 -16.04
CA GLU A 76 10.90 -0.40 -14.79
C GLU A 76 9.82 0.68 -14.96
N THR A 77 10.12 1.73 -15.73
CA THR A 77 9.17 2.80 -16.06
C THR A 77 7.98 2.27 -16.85
N GLY A 78 8.21 1.45 -17.88
CA GLY A 78 7.15 0.82 -18.67
C GLY A 78 6.22 -0.04 -17.81
N TRP A 79 6.80 -0.94 -17.00
CA TRP A 79 6.05 -1.75 -16.04
C TRP A 79 5.23 -0.90 -15.06
N ASN A 80 5.83 0.17 -14.54
CA ASN A 80 5.17 1.12 -13.64
C ASN A 80 3.95 1.78 -14.28
N HIS A 81 4.01 2.15 -15.56
CA HIS A 81 2.91 2.82 -16.26
C HIS A 81 1.81 1.87 -16.72
N LEU A 82 2.18 0.73 -17.30
CA LEU A 82 1.25 -0.17 -17.98
C LEU A 82 0.63 -1.21 -17.04
N VAL A 83 1.32 -1.59 -15.97
CA VAL A 83 0.89 -2.70 -15.09
C VAL A 83 0.68 -2.22 -13.65
N HIS A 84 1.72 -1.68 -13.00
CA HIS A 84 1.68 -1.44 -11.56
C HIS A 84 0.73 -0.30 -11.19
N THR A 85 0.80 0.84 -11.89
CA THR A 85 -0.07 2.00 -11.61
C THR A 85 -1.55 1.66 -11.84
N PRO A 86 -1.96 1.04 -12.98
CA PRO A 86 -3.36 0.66 -13.19
C PRO A 86 -3.86 -0.33 -12.13
N LEU A 87 -3.06 -1.32 -11.76
CA LEU A 87 -3.43 -2.32 -10.74
C LEU A 87 -3.63 -1.68 -9.36
N ILE A 88 -2.70 -0.84 -8.92
CA ILE A 88 -2.82 -0.15 -7.62
C ILE A 88 -4.04 0.79 -7.65
N LYS A 89 -4.24 1.55 -8.73
CA LYS A 89 -5.40 2.44 -8.87
C LYS A 89 -6.73 1.70 -8.84
N ALA A 90 -6.81 0.52 -9.45
CA ALA A 90 -8.03 -0.30 -9.45
C ALA A 90 -8.50 -0.64 -8.03
N VAL A 91 -7.56 -0.85 -7.11
CA VAL A 91 -7.87 -1.14 -5.70
C VAL A 91 -8.10 0.13 -4.87
N ILE A 92 -7.26 1.16 -5.05
CA ILE A 92 -7.25 2.33 -4.17
C ILE A 92 -8.29 3.38 -4.56
N LYS A 93 -8.51 3.64 -5.85
CA LYS A 93 -9.46 4.67 -6.33
C LYS A 93 -10.92 4.18 -6.38
N GLN A 94 -11.34 3.38 -5.40
CA GLN A 94 -12.72 2.91 -5.19
C GLN A 94 -13.32 2.06 -6.32
N LYS A 95 -12.51 1.58 -7.27
CA LYS A 95 -13.06 0.82 -8.40
C LYS A 95 -13.43 -0.60 -7.98
N CYS A 96 -12.55 -1.38 -7.38
CA CYS A 96 -12.84 -2.81 -7.21
C CYS A 96 -13.25 -3.23 -5.77
N TRP A 97 -13.12 -2.35 -4.77
CA TRP A 97 -13.50 -2.63 -3.37
C TRP A 97 -14.01 -1.37 -2.66
N PRO A 98 -14.98 -1.48 -1.71
CA PRO A 98 -15.43 -0.38 -0.86
C PRO A 98 -14.25 0.34 -0.22
N GLY A 99 -14.06 1.62 -0.49
CA GLY A 99 -12.85 2.36 -0.14
C GLY A 99 -13.04 3.44 0.90
N SER A 100 -11.92 4.06 1.30
CA SER A 100 -11.93 5.25 2.13
C SER A 100 -11.40 6.42 1.32
N SER A 101 -12.17 7.49 1.20
CA SER A 101 -11.85 8.68 0.40
C SER A 101 -10.59 9.41 0.87
N ILE A 102 -10.17 9.18 2.12
CA ILE A 102 -8.95 9.76 2.69
C ILE A 102 -7.67 9.03 2.27
N LEU A 103 -7.73 7.78 1.79
CA LEU A 103 -6.51 7.06 1.40
C LEU A 103 -6.21 7.32 -0.06
N LYS A 104 -5.03 7.87 -0.34
CA LYS A 104 -4.57 8.15 -1.69
C LYS A 104 -3.28 7.42 -1.99
N MET A 105 -3.05 7.18 -3.27
CA MET A 105 -1.79 6.66 -3.80
C MET A 105 -1.12 7.74 -4.65
N SER A 106 0.18 7.92 -4.44
CA SER A 106 1.00 8.85 -5.22
C SER A 106 2.31 8.19 -5.68
N PRO A 107 2.77 8.48 -6.91
CA PRO A 107 4.16 8.28 -7.29
C PRO A 107 5.10 9.06 -6.36
N CYS A 108 6.23 8.44 -6.00
CA CYS A 108 7.18 8.93 -5.00
C CYS A 108 8.64 8.88 -5.47
N MET A 109 8.87 8.54 -6.75
CA MET A 109 10.20 8.26 -7.33
C MET A 109 11.26 9.37 -7.13
N THR A 110 10.83 10.62 -6.96
CA THR A 110 11.74 11.77 -6.78
C THR A 110 11.96 12.15 -5.32
N ALA A 111 11.09 11.69 -4.41
CA ALA A 111 11.14 12.01 -2.99
C ALA A 111 12.42 11.48 -2.36
N SER A 112 13.15 12.33 -1.64
CA SER A 112 14.40 11.94 -0.98
C SER A 112 14.23 12.01 0.53
N VAL A 113 14.80 11.04 1.24
CA VAL A 113 14.88 11.08 2.70
C VAL A 113 15.67 12.32 3.12
N THR A 114 15.16 13.07 4.10
CA THR A 114 15.90 14.21 4.65
C THR A 114 17.00 13.74 5.59
N ALA A 115 18.15 14.42 5.58
CA ALA A 115 19.33 14.03 6.36
C ALA A 115 19.05 13.91 7.87
N ARG A 116 18.07 14.66 8.40
CA ARG A 116 17.65 14.60 9.81
C ARG A 116 17.21 13.20 10.24
N TYR A 117 16.55 12.47 9.36
CA TYR A 117 15.95 11.17 9.67
C TYR A 117 16.82 9.99 9.20
N HIS A 118 17.93 10.27 8.52
CA HIS A 118 18.88 9.28 8.06
C HIS A 118 19.97 9.03 9.13
N LYS A 119 19.64 8.23 10.15
CA LYS A 119 20.51 7.97 11.32
C LYS A 119 21.09 6.54 11.35
N PHE A 120 21.32 5.95 10.18
CA PHE A 120 21.71 4.55 10.04
C PHE A 120 22.72 4.41 8.87
N PRO A 121 23.47 3.30 8.79
CA PRO A 121 24.61 3.20 7.87
C PRO A 121 24.25 2.78 6.43
N LEU A 122 23.02 2.30 6.18
CA LEU A 122 22.58 1.98 4.82
C LEU A 122 22.48 3.27 3.99
N PRO A 123 22.84 3.26 2.70
CA PRO A 123 22.66 4.42 1.83
C PRO A 123 21.21 4.90 1.80
N SER A 124 20.99 6.20 1.70
CA SER A 124 19.65 6.78 1.53
C SER A 124 19.05 6.35 0.20
N THR A 125 17.81 5.85 0.23
CA THR A 125 17.09 5.32 -0.93
C THR A 125 15.74 6.02 -1.11
N LYS A 126 15.06 5.68 -2.20
CA LYS A 126 13.71 6.14 -2.55
C LYS A 126 12.82 4.92 -2.79
N VAL A 127 11.52 5.20 -2.90
CA VAL A 127 10.50 4.24 -3.31
C VAL A 127 9.69 4.78 -4.49
N ASP A 128 9.11 3.91 -5.29
CA ASP A 128 8.36 4.31 -6.50
C ASP A 128 6.98 4.85 -6.18
N TYR A 129 6.30 4.27 -5.19
CA TYR A 129 4.96 4.70 -4.78
C TYR A 129 4.79 4.71 -3.27
N VAL A 130 3.82 5.50 -2.82
CA VAL A 130 3.32 5.45 -1.45
C VAL A 130 1.80 5.44 -1.44
N LEU A 131 1.24 4.82 -0.41
CA LEU A 131 -0.10 5.17 0.07
C LEU A 131 0.04 6.12 1.25
N HIS A 132 -0.82 7.12 1.26
CA HIS A 132 -0.82 8.17 2.26
C HIS A 132 -2.25 8.58 2.61
N ILE A 133 -2.40 9.04 3.84
CA ILE A 133 -3.66 9.61 4.31
C ILE A 133 -3.70 11.08 3.88
N ASP A 134 -4.76 11.46 3.19
CA ASP A 134 -5.14 12.83 2.89
C ASP A 134 -6.30 13.24 3.82
N PRO A 135 -6.00 13.94 4.93
CA PRO A 135 -7.02 14.32 5.89
C PRO A 135 -8.09 15.20 5.21
N PRO A 136 -9.39 15.01 5.52
CA PRO A 136 -10.44 15.86 4.96
C PRO A 136 -10.19 17.32 5.31
N ALA A 137 -10.17 18.17 4.28
CA ALA A 137 -9.86 19.59 4.42
C ALA A 137 -10.81 20.29 5.41
N SER A 138 -10.30 21.32 6.09
CA SER A 138 -11.08 22.15 7.02
C SER A 138 -11.64 21.40 8.23
N THR A 139 -11.06 20.25 8.59
CA THR A 139 -11.33 19.53 9.84
C THR A 139 -10.28 19.85 10.90
N GLU A 140 -10.56 19.60 12.18
CA GLU A 140 -9.55 19.75 13.25
C GLU A 140 -8.32 18.86 13.00
N VAL A 141 -8.51 17.71 12.34
CA VAL A 141 -7.40 16.80 12.01
C VAL A 141 -6.51 17.36 10.90
N ASP A 142 -7.10 18.02 9.89
CA ASP A 142 -6.33 18.80 8.89
C ASP A 142 -5.57 19.96 9.56
N ALA A 143 -6.23 20.70 10.46
CA ALA A 143 -5.59 21.78 11.20
C ALA A 143 -4.41 21.27 12.06
N ALA A 144 -4.58 20.17 12.81
CA ALA A 144 -3.52 19.55 13.58
C ALA A 144 -2.36 19.06 12.70
N THR A 145 -2.66 18.48 11.54
CA THR A 145 -1.66 18.04 10.56
C THR A 145 -0.84 19.22 10.04
N ARG A 146 -1.48 20.35 9.74
CA ARG A 146 -0.79 21.59 9.32
C ARG A 146 0.04 22.22 10.43
N ARG A 147 -0.43 22.18 11.69
CA ARG A 147 0.37 22.63 12.85
C ARG A 147 1.64 21.79 12.98
N LEU A 148 1.52 20.46 12.91
CA LEU A 148 2.69 19.55 12.93
C LEU A 148 3.65 19.87 11.78
N GLN A 149 3.13 19.96 10.55
CA GLN A 149 3.93 20.34 9.39
C GLN A 149 4.70 21.65 9.64
N ALA A 150 4.01 22.70 10.11
CA ALA A 150 4.62 24.01 10.38
C ALA A 150 5.66 23.98 11.49
N ALA A 151 5.49 23.11 12.50
CA ALA A 151 6.41 22.95 13.61
C ALA A 151 7.71 22.22 13.22
N THR A 152 7.68 21.32 12.23
CA THR A 152 8.88 20.63 11.76
C THR A 152 9.82 21.57 10.98
N LEU A 153 11.13 21.25 10.99
CA LEU A 153 12.12 22.02 10.22
C LEU A 153 11.93 21.82 8.71
N GLU A 154 11.67 20.59 8.30
CA GLU A 154 11.51 20.17 6.91
C GLU A 154 10.17 20.61 6.30
N LYS A 155 9.30 21.24 7.10
CA LYS A 155 7.94 21.63 6.72
C LYS A 155 7.15 20.47 6.15
N SER A 156 7.30 19.30 6.77
CA SER A 156 6.70 18.04 6.34
C SER A 156 6.35 17.18 7.55
N VAL A 157 5.20 16.52 7.50
CA VAL A 157 4.82 15.49 8.47
C VAL A 157 5.56 14.16 8.23
N ASN A 158 6.29 14.05 7.13
CA ASN A 158 7.00 12.84 6.73
C ASN A 158 8.53 13.01 6.80
N HIS A 159 9.23 11.88 6.67
CA HIS A 159 10.69 11.80 6.60
C HIS A 159 11.30 12.32 5.27
N THR A 160 10.48 12.94 4.42
CA THR A 160 10.82 13.54 3.13
C THR A 160 10.18 14.91 3.03
N SER A 161 10.84 15.87 2.39
CA SER A 161 10.29 17.20 2.11
C SER A 161 9.54 17.27 0.78
N PHE A 162 9.21 16.12 0.16
CA PHE A 162 8.50 16.07 -1.11
C PHE A 162 7.14 16.75 -1.04
N ASP A 163 6.99 17.85 -1.78
CA ASP A 163 5.88 18.80 -1.67
C ASP A 163 4.49 18.15 -1.66
N PRO A 164 4.17 17.19 -2.56
CA PRO A 164 2.84 16.56 -2.58
C PRO A 164 2.49 15.73 -1.33
N LEU A 165 3.47 15.41 -0.48
CA LEU A 165 3.29 14.57 0.70
C LEU A 165 3.51 15.32 2.02
N ARG A 166 3.79 16.64 2.00
CA ARG A 166 4.15 17.38 3.23
C ARG A 166 3.07 17.40 4.30
N THR A 167 1.80 17.24 3.92
CA THR A 167 0.64 17.21 4.82
C THR A 167 -0.11 15.88 4.77
N SER A 168 0.51 14.83 4.22
CA SER A 168 -0.18 13.56 3.98
C SER A 168 0.65 12.40 4.54
N PRO A 169 0.35 11.94 5.77
CA PRO A 169 1.12 10.90 6.42
C PRO A 169 1.25 9.64 5.56
N ILE A 170 2.48 9.22 5.27
CA ILE A 170 2.76 7.98 4.53
C ILE A 170 2.47 6.78 5.43
N CYS A 171 1.68 5.84 4.93
CA CYS A 171 1.28 4.63 5.67
C CYS A 171 1.78 3.33 5.01
N LEU A 172 2.03 3.33 3.70
CA LEU A 172 2.59 2.18 2.98
C LEU A 172 3.55 2.66 1.89
N SER A 173 4.62 1.91 1.66
CA SER A 173 5.61 2.18 0.61
C SER A 173 5.69 1.03 -0.39
N ILE A 174 5.86 1.33 -1.68
CA ILE A 174 5.98 0.32 -2.75
C ILE A 174 7.26 0.61 -3.53
N GLU A 175 8.15 -0.38 -3.56
CA GLU A 175 9.33 -0.39 -4.41
C GLU A 175 9.08 -1.32 -5.59
N THR A 176 9.39 -0.88 -6.80
CA THR A 176 9.27 -1.71 -7.99
C THR A 176 10.62 -1.98 -8.61
N LYS A 177 10.65 -3.09 -9.35
CA LYS A 177 11.75 -3.56 -10.16
C LYS A 177 11.17 -4.12 -11.44
N LYS A 178 11.90 -3.92 -12.53
CA LYS A 178 11.61 -4.62 -13.78
C LYS A 178 11.69 -6.15 -13.61
N TYR A 179 11.15 -6.88 -14.59
CA TYR A 179 11.34 -8.33 -14.67
C TYR A 179 12.84 -8.70 -14.66
N GLY A 180 13.21 -9.67 -13.81
CA GLY A 180 14.60 -10.07 -13.59
C GLY A 180 15.46 -9.06 -12.79
N GLY A 181 14.86 -8.02 -12.21
CA GLY A 181 15.56 -7.07 -11.34
C GLY A 181 16.03 -7.66 -10.00
N ASP A 182 16.93 -6.97 -9.31
CA ASP A 182 17.51 -7.46 -8.04
C ASP A 182 16.56 -7.25 -6.85
N VAL A 183 16.03 -8.35 -6.32
CA VAL A 183 15.13 -8.37 -5.15
C VAL A 183 15.85 -7.92 -3.87
N LYS A 184 17.10 -8.35 -3.66
CA LYS A 184 17.87 -7.97 -2.46
C LYS A 184 18.11 -6.47 -2.43
N LYS A 185 18.31 -5.87 -3.60
CA LYS A 185 18.38 -4.41 -3.73
C LYS A 185 17.06 -3.75 -3.33
N GLY A 186 15.92 -4.33 -3.73
CA GLY A 186 14.59 -3.88 -3.29
C GLY A 186 14.42 -3.94 -1.76
N ASP A 187 14.82 -5.03 -1.12
CA ASP A 187 14.78 -5.17 0.34
C ASP A 187 15.59 -4.06 1.05
N VAL A 188 16.83 -3.82 0.60
CA VAL A 188 17.69 -2.76 1.15
C VAL A 188 17.09 -1.38 0.93
N GLN A 189 16.51 -1.12 -0.25
CA GLN A 189 15.84 0.15 -0.55
C GLN A 189 14.64 0.37 0.35
N MET A 190 13.81 -0.65 0.58
CA MET A 190 12.66 -0.56 1.48
C MET A 190 13.10 -0.37 2.93
N ALA A 191 14.09 -1.12 3.41
CA ALA A 191 14.60 -1.02 4.77
C ALA A 191 15.16 0.38 5.08
N SER A 192 15.96 0.94 4.17
CA SER A 192 16.53 2.29 4.33
C SER A 192 15.44 3.36 4.35
N TRP A 193 14.49 3.33 3.40
CA TRP A 193 13.35 4.26 3.38
C TRP A 193 12.53 4.20 4.67
N GLN A 194 12.13 3.00 5.10
CA GLN A 194 11.31 2.85 6.30
C GLN A 194 12.06 3.09 7.60
N ALA A 195 13.38 2.85 7.68
CA ALA A 195 14.18 3.21 8.86
C ALA A 195 14.18 4.73 9.09
N ALA A 196 14.19 5.51 8.01
CA ALA A 196 14.01 6.96 8.10
C ALA A 196 12.59 7.35 8.49
N GLN A 197 11.58 6.66 7.95
CA GLN A 197 10.18 6.84 8.36
C GLN A 197 9.99 6.58 9.85
N TRP A 198 10.52 5.47 10.37
CA TRP A 198 10.52 5.14 11.78
C TRP A 198 11.19 6.21 12.64
N THR A 199 12.33 6.74 12.19
CA THR A 199 13.05 7.81 12.90
C THR A 199 12.23 9.11 12.95
N CYS A 200 11.53 9.44 11.88
CA CYS A 200 10.61 10.58 11.83
C CYS A 200 9.41 10.37 12.78
N LEU A 201 8.73 9.23 12.68
CA LEU A 201 7.58 8.92 13.53
C LEU A 201 7.98 8.86 15.01
N ALA A 202 9.13 8.29 15.35
CA ALA A 202 9.64 8.31 16.73
C ALA A 202 9.88 9.73 17.24
N SER A 203 10.41 10.63 16.40
CA SER A 203 10.62 12.03 16.79
C SER A 203 9.33 12.81 17.00
N GLN A 204 8.21 12.34 16.44
CA GLN A 204 6.90 12.98 16.54
C GLN A 204 6.02 12.36 17.63
N ALA A 205 6.10 11.05 17.84
CA ALA A 205 5.26 10.30 18.77
C ALA A 205 5.91 10.01 20.13
N GLY A 206 7.21 10.30 20.29
CA GLY A 206 7.98 9.93 21.48
C GLY A 206 7.86 8.43 21.78
N ASP A 207 7.66 8.10 23.06
CA ASP A 207 7.53 6.73 23.56
C ASP A 207 6.30 5.99 22.97
N SER A 208 5.30 6.72 22.48
CA SER A 208 4.12 6.11 21.85
C SER A 208 4.43 5.44 20.51
N ILE A 209 5.65 5.58 19.98
CA ILE A 209 6.11 4.83 18.81
C ILE A 209 6.08 3.33 19.01
N GLU A 210 6.27 2.85 20.25
CA GLU A 210 6.22 1.42 20.59
C GLU A 210 4.84 0.80 20.38
N LYS A 211 3.79 1.63 20.30
CA LYS A 211 2.41 1.19 20.03
C LYS A 211 2.14 0.94 18.54
N LEU A 212 3.00 1.43 17.63
CA LEU A 212 2.86 1.15 16.20
C LEU A 212 3.48 -0.23 15.90
N PRO A 213 2.69 -1.24 15.49
CA PRO A 213 3.20 -2.60 15.45
C PRO A 213 4.20 -2.84 14.31
N PHE A 214 3.99 -2.23 13.15
CA PHE A 214 4.87 -2.33 11.97
C PHE A 214 4.57 -1.22 10.95
N LEU A 215 5.46 -1.06 9.98
CA LEU A 215 5.21 -0.31 8.74
C LEU A 215 5.20 -1.28 7.55
N PRO A 216 4.12 -1.32 6.74
CA PRO A 216 4.04 -2.21 5.59
C PRO A 216 4.79 -1.66 4.38
N GLY A 217 5.38 -2.58 3.62
CA GLY A 217 5.93 -2.33 2.31
C GLY A 217 5.49 -3.37 1.29
N ILE A 218 5.57 -3.03 0.02
CA ILE A 218 5.42 -3.97 -1.10
C ILE A 218 6.65 -3.88 -1.98
N ILE A 219 7.21 -5.04 -2.33
CA ILE A 219 8.26 -5.15 -3.34
C ILE A 219 7.66 -5.83 -4.56
N VAL A 220 7.74 -5.16 -5.70
CA VAL A 220 7.24 -5.66 -6.99
C VAL A 220 8.41 -5.95 -7.91
N GLN A 221 8.44 -7.14 -8.51
CA GLN A 221 9.46 -7.54 -9.48
C GLN A 221 8.78 -8.11 -10.73
N GLY A 222 8.57 -7.25 -11.72
CA GLY A 222 7.76 -7.56 -12.90
C GLY A 222 6.40 -8.15 -12.48
N HIS A 223 6.22 -9.45 -12.69
CA HIS A 223 4.99 -10.14 -12.30
C HIS A 223 4.78 -10.31 -10.80
N HIS A 224 5.84 -10.39 -9.99
CA HIS A 224 5.74 -10.87 -8.60
C HIS A 224 5.52 -9.72 -7.63
N TRP A 225 4.54 -9.87 -6.75
CA TRP A 225 4.23 -8.89 -5.70
C TRP A 225 4.40 -9.55 -4.35
N SER A 226 5.25 -8.96 -3.50
CA SER A 226 5.54 -9.48 -2.16
C SER A 226 5.30 -8.43 -1.09
N PHE A 227 4.72 -8.86 0.02
CA PHE A 227 4.58 -8.06 1.22
C PHE A 227 5.87 -8.11 2.03
N VAL A 228 6.30 -6.97 2.53
CA VAL A 228 7.32 -6.84 3.57
C VAL A 228 6.80 -5.99 4.71
N ALA A 229 7.39 -6.14 5.88
CA ALA A 229 7.11 -5.29 7.02
C ALA A 229 8.41 -4.86 7.68
N THR A 230 8.45 -3.65 8.21
CA THR A 230 9.49 -3.26 9.17
C THR A 230 8.91 -3.06 10.56
N THR A 231 9.67 -3.42 11.57
CA THR A 231 9.37 -3.14 12.98
C THR A 231 10.51 -2.36 13.60
N ARG A 232 10.22 -1.57 14.64
CA ARG A 232 11.24 -0.84 15.41
C ARG A 232 11.35 -1.38 16.83
N ARG A 233 12.57 -1.51 17.34
CA ARG A 233 12.86 -1.74 18.76
C ARG A 233 13.98 -0.78 19.18
N GLY A 234 13.67 0.16 20.08
CA GLY A 234 14.58 1.25 20.39
C GLY A 234 14.91 2.04 19.12
N ASP A 235 16.19 2.09 18.75
CA ASP A 235 16.65 2.74 17.52
C ASP A 235 16.87 1.80 16.33
N GLU A 236 16.68 0.49 16.53
CA GLU A 236 16.91 -0.50 15.49
C GLU A 236 15.63 -0.77 14.69
N THR A 237 15.77 -0.75 13.37
CA THR A 237 14.70 -1.14 12.43
C THR A 237 15.04 -2.51 11.86
N THR A 238 14.10 -3.46 11.98
CA THR A 238 14.21 -4.81 11.40
C THR A 238 13.29 -4.93 10.20
N LEU A 239 13.81 -5.35 9.05
CA LEU A 239 13.01 -5.76 7.90
C LEU A 239 12.69 -7.25 8.00
N TRP A 240 11.41 -7.58 7.91
CA TRP A 240 10.91 -8.96 7.89
C TRP A 240 10.77 -9.45 6.45
N ALA A 241 11.15 -10.71 6.24
CA ALA A 241 11.28 -11.31 4.92
C ALA A 241 10.01 -11.19 4.05
N SER A 242 10.23 -10.97 2.76
CA SER A 242 9.21 -10.90 1.71
C SER A 242 8.31 -12.14 1.70
N THR A 243 7.00 -11.94 1.90
CA THR A 243 5.97 -12.98 1.74
C THR A 243 5.22 -12.74 0.42
N PRO A 244 5.18 -13.70 -0.52
CA PRO A 244 4.45 -13.54 -1.77
C PRO A 244 2.96 -13.24 -1.54
N ILE A 245 2.45 -12.23 -2.22
CA ILE A 245 1.01 -11.89 -2.26
C ILE A 245 0.37 -12.58 -3.47
N GLY A 246 0.95 -12.40 -4.65
CA GLY A 246 0.42 -12.93 -5.90
C GLY A 246 1.26 -12.52 -7.11
N THR A 247 0.75 -12.83 -8.30
CA THR A 247 1.45 -12.58 -9.57
C THR A 247 0.52 -12.00 -10.63
N THR A 248 1.02 -11.16 -11.54
CA THR A 248 0.23 -10.69 -12.69
C THR A 248 0.17 -11.67 -13.87
N MET A 249 0.52 -12.95 -13.66
CA MET A 249 0.55 -13.98 -14.71
C MET A 249 -0.81 -14.66 -14.95
N THR A 250 -1.72 -14.61 -13.96
CA THR A 250 -2.99 -15.36 -13.97
C THR A 250 -4.09 -14.52 -13.32
N SER A 251 -5.38 -14.77 -13.62
CA SER A 251 -6.45 -14.01 -12.95
C SER A 251 -6.45 -14.25 -11.45
N LEU A 252 -6.18 -15.49 -10.99
CA LEU A 252 -6.05 -15.79 -9.57
C LEU A 252 -4.95 -14.93 -8.92
N GLY A 253 -3.77 -14.86 -9.53
CA GLY A 253 -2.66 -14.09 -9.00
C GLY A 253 -2.95 -12.59 -8.92
N VAL A 254 -3.61 -12.02 -9.95
CA VAL A 254 -4.02 -10.61 -9.93
C VAL A 254 -5.05 -10.35 -8.84
N LEU A 255 -6.06 -11.21 -8.70
CA LEU A 255 -7.06 -11.11 -7.64
C LEU A 255 -6.45 -11.20 -6.24
N GLN A 256 -5.43 -12.04 -6.04
CA GLN A 256 -4.67 -12.11 -4.78
C GLN A 256 -3.92 -10.80 -4.50
N ILE A 257 -3.24 -10.22 -5.50
CA ILE A 257 -2.58 -8.92 -5.37
C ILE A 257 -3.59 -7.85 -4.96
N MET A 258 -4.71 -7.79 -5.67
CA MET A 258 -5.73 -6.80 -5.41
C MET A 258 -6.31 -6.93 -4.00
N ALA A 259 -6.54 -8.15 -3.54
CA ALA A 259 -7.03 -8.39 -2.19
C ALA A 259 -5.98 -8.07 -1.11
N GLY A 260 -4.71 -8.38 -1.35
CA GLY A 260 -3.60 -7.99 -0.47
C GLY A 260 -3.50 -6.46 -0.33
N LEU A 261 -3.56 -5.73 -1.44
CA LEU A 261 -3.63 -4.27 -1.45
C LEU A 261 -4.87 -3.74 -0.71
N SER A 262 -6.02 -4.38 -0.88
CA SER A 262 -7.26 -4.01 -0.19
C SER A 262 -7.14 -4.21 1.33
N ARG A 263 -6.49 -5.29 1.78
CA ARG A 263 -6.20 -5.53 3.21
C ARG A 263 -5.26 -4.49 3.79
N LEU A 264 -4.23 -4.09 3.05
CA LEU A 264 -3.27 -3.06 3.48
C LEU A 264 -3.89 -1.67 3.52
N ARG A 265 -4.81 -1.36 2.58
CA ARG A 265 -5.65 -0.17 2.64
C ARG A 265 -6.50 -0.14 3.91
N ARG A 266 -7.10 -1.26 4.31
CA ARG A 266 -7.84 -1.34 5.58
C ARG A 266 -6.94 -1.08 6.78
N TRP A 267 -5.78 -1.72 6.83
CA TRP A 267 -4.80 -1.47 7.89
C TRP A 267 -4.41 0.01 7.99
N ALA A 268 -4.22 0.68 6.85
CA ALA A 268 -3.90 2.12 6.85
C ALA A 268 -4.98 2.98 7.52
N VAL A 269 -6.25 2.61 7.36
CA VAL A 269 -7.41 3.38 7.86
C VAL A 269 -7.87 2.94 9.24
N GLU A 270 -7.80 1.64 9.54
CA GLU A 270 -8.31 1.02 10.77
C GLU A 270 -7.25 0.95 11.88
N ASP A 271 -5.96 0.87 11.52
CA ASP A 271 -4.87 0.71 12.49
C ASP A 271 -3.92 1.93 12.49
N PHE A 272 -3.30 2.22 11.34
CA PHE A 272 -2.30 3.30 11.25
C PHE A 272 -2.90 4.67 11.52
N TRP A 273 -4.03 5.01 10.88
CA TRP A 273 -4.60 6.34 11.00
C TRP A 273 -5.12 6.66 12.42
N PRO A 274 -5.84 5.77 13.12
CA PRO A 274 -6.19 5.97 14.52
C PRO A 274 -4.95 6.14 15.40
N TRP A 275 -3.94 5.28 15.24
CA TRP A 275 -2.68 5.43 15.95
C TRP A 275 -2.03 6.79 15.71
N TYR A 276 -1.96 7.24 14.45
CA TYR A 276 -1.35 8.51 14.09
C TYR A 276 -2.09 9.70 14.71
N LYS A 277 -3.42 9.71 14.65
CA LYS A 277 -4.22 10.74 15.32
C LYS A 277 -3.94 10.77 16.82
N ASP A 278 -3.93 9.61 17.46
CA ASP A 278 -3.84 9.52 18.91
C ASP A 278 -2.46 9.81 19.47
N ASN A 279 -1.40 9.51 18.72
CA ASN A 279 -0.02 9.53 19.23
C ASN A 279 0.87 10.56 18.53
N VAL A 280 0.48 11.08 17.36
CA VAL A 280 1.26 12.10 16.62
C VAL A 280 0.52 13.44 16.57
N LEU A 281 -0.80 13.45 16.36
CA LEU A 281 -1.56 14.70 16.20
C LEU A 281 -2.13 15.28 17.51
N LYS A 282 -2.35 14.45 18.54
CA LYS A 282 -2.87 14.91 19.84
C LYS A 282 -1.84 15.69 20.66
N GLU A 283 -0.56 15.31 20.62
CA GLU A 283 0.49 15.95 21.43
C GLU A 283 0.84 17.36 20.95
N THR A 284 0.54 17.69 19.68
CA THR A 284 0.73 19.02 19.10
C THR A 284 -0.26 20.08 19.61
N GLN A 285 -1.18 19.72 20.52
CA GLN A 285 -2.12 20.64 21.16
C GLN A 285 -1.59 21.29 22.46
N MET A 286 -0.39 20.91 22.93
CA MET A 286 0.22 21.49 24.14
C MET A 286 1.45 22.34 23.81
N VAL A 287 1.24 23.50 23.16
CA VAL A 287 2.18 24.63 23.15
C VAL A 287 1.40 25.94 23.22
#